data_AF-A0A3D2S4U6-F1
#
_entry.id   AF-A0A3D2S4U6-F1
#
_cell.length_a   1.000
_cell.length_b   1.000
_cell.length_c   1.000
_cell.angle_alpha   90.00
_cell.angle_beta   90.00
_cell.angle_gamma   90.00
#
_symmetry.space_group_name_H-M   'P 1'
#
loop_
_entity.id
_entity.type
_entity.pdbx_description
1 polymer ?
#
loop_
_entity_poly.entity_id
_entity_poly.type
_entity_poly.pdbx_seq_one_letter_code
_entity_poly.pdbx_strand_id
1 'polypeptide(L)' 'MSVIPAGNGSKLSIGNPPTQIDFLLTMKKFDKVIEYIPDDLTITVGSGMLLKDVQEILADTTNKSTL' A
#
# COMPACT_ATOMS: atom_id res chain seq x y z
N MET A 1 7.65 1.26 25.48
CA MET A 1 7.52 0.39 24.30
C MET A 1 7.23 1.26 23.10
N SER A 2 8.09 1.28 22.08
CA SER A 2 8.00 2.08 20.86
C SER A 2 7.84 1.18 19.64
N VAL A 3 6.86 1.51 18.79
CA VAL A 3 6.55 0.76 17.57
C VAL A 3 6.53 1.74 16.42
N ILE A 4 7.21 1.38 15.32
CA ILE A 4 7.10 2.11 14.07
C ILE A 4 6.48 1.23 12.98
N PRO A 5 5.44 1.71 12.27
CA PRO A 5 4.90 0.99 11.13
C PRO A 5 5.84 1.16 9.92
N ALA A 6 5.95 0.11 9.10
CA ALA A 6 6.70 0.15 7.86
C ALA A 6 5.98 -0.61 6.76
N GLY A 7 5.83 0.03 5.60
CA GLY A 7 5.49 -0.64 4.35
C GLY A 7 6.69 -1.47 3.85
N ASN A 8 7.24 -1.09 2.69
CA ASN A 8 8.42 -1.78 2.14
C ASN A 8 9.77 -1.25 2.68
N GLY A 9 9.75 -0.34 3.66
CA GLY A 9 10.96 0.18 4.30
C GLY A 9 11.86 1.08 3.43
N SER A 10 11.42 1.47 2.23
CA SER A 10 12.25 2.26 1.28
C SER A 10 12.52 3.71 1.70
N LYS A 11 11.96 4.18 2.84
CA LYS A 11 12.11 5.55 3.36
C LYS A 11 12.38 5.58 4.87
N LEU A 12 12.90 4.49 5.46
CA LEU A 12 13.13 4.43 6.92
C LEU A 12 14.10 5.49 7.44
N SER A 13 14.97 6.03 6.58
CA SER A 13 15.95 7.06 6.93
C SER A 13 15.49 8.51 6.63
N ILE A 14 14.29 8.71 6.07
CA ILE A 14 13.81 10.03 5.68
C ILE A 14 12.99 10.66 6.80
N GLY A 15 13.16 11.96 7.04
CA GLY A 15 12.42 12.73 8.04
C GLY A 15 13.18 12.78 9.37
N ASN A 16 12.50 12.46 10.47
CA ASN A 16 13.07 12.39 11.81
C ASN A 16 13.15 10.91 12.26
N PRO A 17 14.15 10.13 11.81
CA PRO A 17 14.25 8.74 12.18
C PRO A 17 14.45 8.59 13.70
N PRO A 18 13.77 7.64 14.35
CA PRO A 18 13.92 7.41 15.77
C PRO A 18 15.33 6.92 16.10
N THR A 19 15.87 7.35 17.24
CA THR A 19 17.17 6.90 17.74
C THR A 19 17.13 5.47 18.31
N GLN A 20 15.95 4.99 18.72
CA GLN A 20 15.71 3.64 19.22
C GLN A 20 14.27 3.21 18.95
N ILE A 21 14.07 1.91 18.68
CA ILE A 21 12.75 1.30 18.51
C ILE A 21 12.70 -0.07 19.20
N ASP A 22 11.55 -0.43 19.78
CA ASP A 22 11.32 -1.80 20.26
C ASP A 22 10.81 -2.71 19.13
N PHE A 23 9.94 -2.20 18.24
CA PHE A 23 9.38 -2.98 17.13
C PHE A 23 9.26 -2.20 15.82
N LEU A 24 9.64 -2.86 14.72
CA LEU A 24 9.31 -2.47 13.35
C LEU A 24 8.13 -3.33 12.87
N LEU A 25 6.94 -2.74 12.80
CA LEU A 25 5.72 -3.45 12.39
C LEU A 25 5.56 -3.38 10.87
N THR A 26 5.74 -4.50 10.19
CA THR A 26 5.54 -4.55 8.73
C THR A 26 4.06 -4.61 8.35
N MET A 27 3.68 -3.81 7.35
CA MET A 27 2.33 -3.80 6.79
C MET A 27 2.20 -4.71 5.56
N LYS A 28 3.27 -5.41 5.14
CA LYS A 28 3.32 -6.16 3.87
C LYS A 28 2.20 -7.16 3.63
N LYS A 29 1.58 -7.71 4.69
CA LYS A 29 0.47 -8.67 4.57
C LYS A 29 -0.90 -8.01 4.38
N PHE A 30 -1.00 -6.69 4.49
CA PHE A 30 -2.19 -5.91 4.17
C PHE A 30 -2.15 -5.54 2.69
N ASP A 31 -2.13 -6.53 1.82
CA ASP A 31 -1.83 -6.43 0.38
C ASP A 31 -3.04 -6.79 -0.52
N LYS A 32 -4.24 -6.47 -0.04
CA LYS A 32 -5.50 -6.83 -0.71
C LYS A 32 -6.27 -5.58 -1.09
N VAL A 33 -6.98 -5.67 -2.22
CA VAL A 33 -8.06 -4.74 -2.56
C VAL A 33 -9.22 -5.02 -1.61
N ILE A 34 -9.66 -3.98 -0.91
CA ILE A 34 -10.81 -4.02 0.00
C ILE A 34 -12.07 -3.69 -0.80
N GLU A 35 -11.98 -2.69 -1.67
CA GLU A 35 -13.08 -2.23 -2.50
C GLU A 35 -12.55 -1.54 -3.76
N TYR A 36 -13.26 -1.67 -4.87
CA TYR A 36 -12.96 -0.94 -6.10
C TYR A 36 -14.26 -0.43 -6.71
N ILE A 37 -14.40 0.89 -6.81
CA ILE A 37 -15.57 1.59 -7.37
C ILE A 37 -15.09 2.42 -8.56
N PRO A 38 -15.10 1.87 -9.79
CA PRO A 38 -14.62 2.57 -10.98
C PRO A 38 -15.38 3.86 -11.28
N ASP A 39 -16.70 3.88 -11.07
CA ASP A 39 -17.56 5.03 -11.37
C ASP A 39 -17.21 6.26 -10.53
N ASP A 40 -16.74 6.03 -9.30
CA ASP A 40 -16.26 7.08 -8.40
C ASP A 40 -14.76 7.35 -8.54
N LEU A 41 -14.07 6.62 -9.44
CA LEU A 41 -12.62 6.65 -9.63
C LEU A 41 -11.82 6.36 -8.34
N THR A 42 -12.34 5.47 -7.49
CA THR A 42 -11.72 5.13 -6.21
C THR A 42 -11.37 3.65 -6.11
N ILE A 43 -10.23 3.37 -5.48
CA ILE A 43 -9.84 2.02 -5.07
C ILE A 43 -9.35 2.08 -3.62
N THR A 44 -9.88 1.19 -2.79
CA THR A 44 -9.49 1.04 -1.39
C THR A 44 -8.63 -0.21 -1.27
N VAL A 45 -7.38 -0.04 -0.82
CA VAL A 45 -6.42 -1.13 -0.65
C VAL A 45 -5.82 -1.14 0.74
N GLY A 46 -5.34 -2.31 1.18
CA GLY A 46 -4.56 -2.40 2.40
C GLY A 46 -3.25 -1.60 2.31
N SER A 47 -2.77 -1.11 3.46
CA SER A 47 -1.58 -0.25 3.55
C SER A 47 -0.25 -0.92 3.13
N GLY A 48 -0.25 -2.24 2.95
CA GLY A 48 0.87 -3.03 2.48
C GLY A 48 0.95 -3.19 0.97
N MET A 49 -0.10 -2.80 0.25
CA MET A 49 -0.21 -2.94 -1.19
C MET A 49 0.93 -2.18 -1.89
N LEU A 50 1.62 -2.84 -2.83
CA LEU A 50 2.64 -2.16 -3.63
C LEU A 50 1.96 -1.31 -4.70
N LEU A 51 2.53 -0.13 -4.95
CA LEU A 51 2.01 0.77 -5.98
C LEU A 51 1.98 0.11 -7.37
N LYS A 52 2.98 -0.70 -7.71
CA LYS A 52 3.02 -1.44 -8.98
C LYS A 52 1.85 -2.41 -9.13
N ASP A 53 1.48 -3.09 -8.05
CA ASP A 53 0.40 -4.09 -8.07
C ASP A 53 -0.96 -3.39 -8.25
N VAL A 54 -1.14 -2.20 -7.65
CA VAL A 54 -2.31 -1.35 -7.91
C VAL A 54 -2.36 -0.90 -9.37
N GLN A 55 -1.23 -0.48 -9.94
CA GLN A 55 -1.16 -0.06 -11.34
C GLN A 55 -1.52 -1.21 -12.30
N GLU A 56 -1.03 -2.42 -12.05
CA GLU A 56 -1.36 -3.61 -12.83
C GLU A 56 -2.88 -3.91 -12.79
N ILE A 57 -3.49 -3.89 -11.60
CA ILE A 57 -4.94 -4.10 -11.43
C ILE A 57 -5.78 -3.08 -12.24
N LEU A 58 -5.39 -1.81 -12.19
CA LEU A 58 -6.11 -0.73 -12.88
C LEU A 58 -5.89 -0.78 -14.40
N ALA A 59 -4.70 -1.16 -14.85
CA ALA A 59 -4.40 -1.36 -16.27
C ALA A 59 -5.24 -2.49 -16.89
N ASP A 60 -5.41 -3.61 -16.16
CA ASP A 60 -6.22 -4.74 -16.60
C ASP A 60 -7.72 -4.40 -16.67
N THR A 61 -8.21 -3.58 -15.74
CA THR A 61 -9.64 -3.19 -15.71
C THR A 61 -9.99 -2.25 -16.87
N THR A 62 -9.08 -1.34 -17.23
CA THR A 62 -9.29 -0.38 -18.34
C THR A 62 -9.55 -1.10 -19.67
N ASN A 63 -9.03 -2.31 -19.86
CA ASN A 63 -9.26 -3.12 -21.07
C ASN A 63 -10.58 -3.92 -21.08
N LYS A 64 -11.31 -4.02 -19.95
CA LYS A 64 -12.57 -4.79 -19.86
C LYS A 64 -13.84 -3.95 -20.06
N SER A 65 -13.73 -2.62 -20.07
CA SER A 65 -14.87 -1.69 -20.28
C SER A 65 -15.21 -1.45 -21.77
N THR A 66 -14.50 -2.11 -22.70
CA THR A 66 -14.65 -1.92 -24.16
C THR A 66 -15.35 -3.11 -24.85
N LEU A 67 -16.02 -3.99 -24.11
CA LEU A 67 -16.87 -5.08 -24.63
C LEU A 67 -18.25 -5.00 -23.98
#